data_AF-A0AAV1BHD4-F1
#
_entry.id   AF-A0AAV1BHD4-F1
#
_cell.length_a   1.000
_cell.length_b   1.000
_cell.length_c   1.000
_cell.angle_alpha   90.00
_cell.angle_beta   90.00
_cell.angle_gamma   90.00
#
_symmetry.space_group_name_H-M   'P 1'
#
loop_
_entity.id
_entity.type
_entity.pdbx_description
1 polymer ?
#
loop_
_entity_poly.entity_id
_entity_poly.type
_entity_poly.pdbx_seq_one_letter_code
_entity_poly.pdbx_strand_id
1 'polypeptide(L)'
;MLLLNTLNTHNYLNQAGALEEMDEQRVNDTASAALYWGAALVAVLDSQVRKGMGINQINLRFSATPTLTVFGGIIGGLSFYAAMKEYGSIQRQLERSREHTDPWLSMRQNIVGGQVATYSAQALLGIAYTSRALLSIISVDTAIAGFMLWMGPITWIIAILGVLYLIAWYLQQTPLQNFLSNCCWSRQRAHDQSPISQKRQMEELDRLYLILYAPRISFTAKEEALPADNRDGITYQGYIKTLTIDLPGATPNNIRLDLSMIGDPMDYQLWLETRGAPGLTERPHTVRNMGAHWLRNSTCEWIPVAQGQGLRLTGVFKRIDRELGSLPRSVSLRVRYGTPFTALYGVQGFIGGARGLAFTVTPENGVIALRNNPTPKLDSAQVYKLGEEQCSVFLQLGIRR
;
A
#
# COMPACT_ATOMS: atom_id res chain seq x y z
N MET A 1 -10.19 -15.42 11.72
CA MET A 1 -9.40 -14.25 12.16
C MET A 1 -7.93 -14.37 11.76
N LEU A 2 -7.19 -15.41 12.18
CA LEU A 2 -5.76 -15.58 11.86
C LEU A 2 -5.47 -15.58 10.34
N LEU A 3 -6.28 -16.30 9.55
CA LEU A 3 -6.10 -16.37 8.09
C LEU A 3 -6.20 -14.99 7.43
N LEU A 4 -7.20 -14.18 7.81
CA LEU A 4 -7.36 -12.81 7.32
C LEU A 4 -6.17 -11.93 7.70
N ASN A 5 -5.70 -12.01 8.95
CA ASN A 5 -4.54 -11.24 9.42
C ASN A 5 -3.24 -11.69 8.71
N THR A 6 -3.13 -12.98 8.40
CA THR A 6 -1.98 -13.53 7.66
C THR A 6 -1.96 -13.01 6.22
N LEU A 7 -3.10 -13.06 5.52
CA LEU A 7 -3.24 -12.53 4.16
C LEU A 7 -2.96 -11.02 4.11
N ASN A 8 -3.53 -10.25 5.04
CA ASN A 8 -3.30 -8.81 5.11
C ASN A 8 -1.83 -8.48 5.37
N THR A 9 -1.22 -9.14 6.35
CA THR A 9 0.20 -8.91 6.68
C THR A 9 1.10 -9.30 5.51
N HIS A 10 0.82 -10.42 4.85
CA HIS A 10 1.55 -10.85 3.67
C HIS A 10 1.46 -9.82 2.54
N ASN A 11 0.26 -9.32 2.25
CA ASN A 11 0.08 -8.28 1.23
C ASN A 11 0.85 -7.00 1.56
N TYR A 12 0.81 -6.51 2.81
CA TYR A 12 1.54 -5.30 3.19
C TYR A 12 3.06 -5.49 3.20
N LEU A 13 3.56 -6.66 3.64
CA LEU A 13 4.98 -6.98 3.61
C LEU A 13 5.51 -7.17 2.18
N ASN A 14 4.73 -7.81 1.29
CA ASN A 14 5.10 -7.93 -0.12
C ASN A 14 5.14 -6.56 -0.80
N GLN A 15 4.20 -5.67 -0.47
CA GLN A 15 4.24 -4.29 -0.93
C GLN A 15 5.45 -3.54 -0.38
N ALA A 16 5.81 -3.73 0.90
CA ALA A 16 7.00 -3.13 1.49
C ALA A 16 8.27 -3.53 0.74
N GLY A 17 8.40 -4.81 0.37
CA GLY A 17 9.54 -5.31 -0.42
C GLY A 17 9.58 -4.80 -1.87
N ALA A 18 8.43 -4.40 -2.44
CA ALA A 18 8.36 -3.86 -3.80
C ALA A 18 8.76 -2.37 -3.87
N LEU A 19 8.69 -1.64 -2.76
CA LEU A 19 8.92 -0.20 -2.73
C LEU A 19 10.39 0.12 -2.45
N GLU A 20 10.92 1.19 -3.06
CA GLU A 20 12.24 1.71 -2.69
C GLU A 20 12.28 2.14 -1.22
N GLU A 21 11.27 2.93 -0.83
CA GLU A 21 11.05 3.38 0.54
C GLU A 21 9.54 3.48 0.84
N MET A 22 9.17 3.16 2.07
CA MET A 22 7.80 3.27 2.56
C MET A 22 7.54 4.65 3.14
N ASP A 23 6.41 5.29 2.79
CA ASP A 23 5.98 6.48 3.51
C ASP A 23 5.45 6.10 4.90
N GLU A 24 5.47 7.05 5.83
CA GLU A 24 5.14 6.77 7.23
C GLU A 24 3.73 6.18 7.42
N GLN A 25 2.79 6.51 6.51
CA GLN A 25 1.45 5.92 6.52
C GLN A 25 1.52 4.41 6.24
N ARG A 26 2.23 3.98 5.19
CA ARG A 26 2.39 2.54 4.88
C ARG A 26 3.19 1.80 5.94
N VAL A 27 4.20 2.45 6.56
CA VAL A 27 4.92 1.88 7.70
C VAL A 27 3.95 1.57 8.85
N ASN A 28 3.06 2.51 9.16
CA ASN A 28 2.04 2.29 10.17
C ASN A 28 1.04 1.20 9.80
N ASP A 29 0.56 1.15 8.54
CA ASP A 29 -0.36 0.12 8.06
C ASP A 29 0.27 -1.29 8.10
N THR A 30 1.55 -1.39 7.76
CA THR A 30 2.29 -2.66 7.77
C THR A 30 2.56 -3.13 9.20
N ALA A 31 2.96 -2.19 10.08
CA ALA A 31 3.19 -2.50 11.49
C ALA A 31 1.89 -2.93 12.17
N SER A 32 0.77 -2.22 11.96
CA SER A 32 -0.52 -2.59 12.56
C SER A 32 -0.97 -3.98 12.11
N ALA A 33 -0.88 -4.29 10.81
CA ALA A 33 -1.21 -5.61 10.28
C ALA A 33 -0.37 -6.73 10.93
N ALA A 34 0.95 -6.55 10.99
CA ALA A 34 1.87 -7.52 11.59
C ALA A 34 1.60 -7.75 13.09
N LEU A 35 1.26 -6.70 13.83
CA LEU A 35 0.97 -6.76 15.25
C LEU A 35 -0.39 -7.44 15.53
N TYR A 36 -1.42 -7.15 14.74
CA TYR A 36 -2.70 -7.87 14.83
C TYR A 36 -2.57 -9.35 14.44
N TRP A 37 -1.70 -9.67 13.47
CA TRP A 37 -1.34 -11.06 13.17
C TRP A 37 -0.63 -11.73 14.35
N GLY A 38 0.36 -11.06 14.95
CA GLY A 38 1.05 -11.55 16.14
C GLY A 38 0.10 -11.79 17.32
N ALA A 39 -0.81 -10.85 17.59
CA ALA A 39 -1.83 -11.00 18.63
C ALA A 39 -2.74 -12.22 18.36
N ALA A 40 -3.18 -12.41 17.11
CA ALA A 40 -3.99 -13.56 16.73
C ALA A 40 -3.23 -14.89 16.86
N LEU A 41 -1.94 -14.92 16.52
CA LEU A 41 -1.09 -16.10 16.69
C LEU A 41 -0.95 -16.45 18.18
N VAL A 42 -0.70 -15.46 19.04
CA VAL A 42 -0.61 -15.64 20.49
C VAL A 42 -1.92 -16.17 21.06
N ALA A 43 -3.07 -15.70 20.57
CA ALA A 43 -4.38 -16.22 21.00
C ALA A 43 -4.58 -17.70 20.61
N VAL A 44 -4.08 -18.12 19.45
CA VAL A 44 -4.10 -19.55 19.05
C VAL A 44 -3.18 -20.37 19.95
N LEU A 45 -1.98 -19.87 20.24
CA LEU A 45 -1.04 -20.54 21.16
C LEU A 45 -1.63 -20.68 22.57
N ASP A 46 -2.26 -19.62 23.11
CA ASP A 46 -2.97 -19.66 24.40
C ASP A 46 -4.03 -20.77 24.41
N SER A 47 -4.85 -20.86 23.36
CA SER A 47 -5.87 -21.91 23.25
C SER A 47 -5.26 -23.31 23.22
N GLN A 48 -4.15 -23.51 22.50
CA GLN A 48 -3.48 -24.82 22.44
C GLN A 48 -2.84 -25.20 23.78
N VAL A 49 -2.19 -24.25 24.45
CA VAL A 49 -1.53 -24.48 25.75
C VAL A 49 -2.56 -24.79 26.84
N ARG A 50 -3.63 -23.99 26.96
CA ARG A 50 -4.62 -24.17 28.04
C ARG A 50 -5.60 -25.30 27.77
N LYS A 51 -6.20 -25.36 26.56
CA LYS A 51 -7.23 -26.35 26.24
C LYS A 51 -6.66 -27.65 25.70
N GLY A 52 -5.58 -27.58 24.91
CA GLY A 52 -4.94 -28.75 24.32
C GLY A 52 -4.04 -29.49 25.30
N MET A 53 -3.18 -28.77 26.04
CA MET A 53 -2.22 -29.36 26.97
C MET A 53 -2.66 -29.32 28.44
N GLY A 54 -3.77 -28.63 28.76
CA GLY A 54 -4.26 -28.51 30.14
C GLY A 54 -3.41 -27.61 31.05
N ILE A 55 -2.49 -26.81 30.49
CA ILE A 55 -1.54 -26.01 31.26
C ILE A 55 -2.18 -24.68 31.64
N ASN A 56 -2.72 -24.60 32.86
CA ASN A 56 -3.34 -23.39 33.40
C ASN A 56 -2.36 -22.51 34.19
N GLN A 57 -1.17 -23.03 34.49
CA GLN A 57 -0.12 -22.35 35.25
C GLN A 57 1.23 -22.57 34.58
N ILE A 58 2.05 -21.51 34.51
CA ILE A 58 3.43 -21.57 34.02
C ILE A 58 4.34 -21.14 35.16
N ASN A 59 5.35 -21.97 35.45
CA ASN A 59 6.40 -21.62 36.40
C ASN A 59 7.42 -20.68 35.73
N LEU A 60 7.39 -19.42 36.13
CA LEU A 60 8.33 -18.40 35.68
C LEU A 60 9.35 -18.15 36.78
N ARG A 61 10.57 -18.69 36.57
CA ARG A 61 11.78 -18.67 37.42
C ARG A 61 11.61 -19.13 38.87
N PHE A 62 10.64 -18.65 39.65
CA PHE A 62 10.42 -19.04 41.06
C PHE A 62 8.94 -19.00 41.52
N SER A 63 7.97 -18.66 40.66
CA SER A 63 6.55 -18.59 41.04
C SER A 63 5.61 -19.08 39.92
N ALA A 64 4.52 -19.72 40.31
CA ALA A 64 3.47 -20.17 39.39
C ALA A 64 2.63 -18.96 38.97
N THR A 65 2.59 -18.69 37.67
CA THR A 65 1.83 -17.59 37.08
C THR A 65 0.65 -18.10 36.25
N PRO A 66 -0.48 -17.37 36.22
CA PRO A 66 -1.65 -17.81 35.48
C PRO A 66 -1.43 -17.66 33.97
N THR A 67 -1.50 -18.77 33.24
CA THR A 67 -1.28 -18.79 31.78
C THR A 67 -2.23 -17.84 31.06
N LEU A 68 -3.50 -17.79 31.48
CA LEU A 68 -4.52 -16.93 30.91
C LEU A 68 -4.20 -15.43 31.02
N THR A 69 -3.70 -14.97 32.17
CA THR A 69 -3.45 -13.53 32.40
C THR A 69 -2.19 -13.07 31.67
N VAL A 70 -1.18 -13.95 31.58
CA VAL A 70 0.05 -13.73 30.80
C VAL A 70 -0.30 -13.55 29.32
N PHE A 71 -0.99 -14.53 28.73
CA PHE A 71 -1.39 -14.44 27.33
C PHE A 71 -2.37 -13.29 27.09
N GLY A 72 -3.33 -13.07 27.98
CA GLY A 72 -4.24 -11.94 27.92
C GLY A 72 -3.53 -10.59 27.88
N GLY A 73 -2.48 -10.42 28.69
CA GLY A 73 -1.62 -9.24 28.70
C GLY A 73 -0.84 -9.06 27.40
N ILE A 74 -0.23 -10.14 26.87
CA ILE A 74 0.53 -10.10 25.60
C ILE A 74 -0.40 -9.78 24.42
N ILE A 75 -1.55 -10.45 24.32
CA ILE A 75 -2.55 -10.21 23.27
C ILE A 75 -3.03 -8.75 23.34
N GLY A 76 -3.36 -8.27 24.54
CA GLY A 76 -3.76 -6.88 24.76
C GLY A 76 -2.68 -5.89 24.35
N GLY A 77 -1.42 -6.14 24.74
CA GLY A 77 -0.29 -5.27 24.42
C GLY A 77 0.02 -5.19 22.92
N LEU A 78 0.02 -6.34 22.23
CA LEU A 78 0.19 -6.38 20.77
C LEU A 78 -0.95 -5.66 20.06
N SER A 79 -2.19 -5.90 20.47
CA SER A 79 -3.39 -5.28 19.87
C SER A 79 -3.45 -3.78 20.14
N PHE A 80 -3.02 -3.34 21.33
CA PHE A 80 -2.90 -1.92 21.68
C PHE A 80 -1.90 -1.21 20.75
N TYR A 81 -0.70 -1.77 20.59
CA TYR A 81 0.31 -1.16 19.73
C TYR A 81 -0.12 -1.19 18.25
N ALA A 82 -0.81 -2.25 17.82
CA ALA A 82 -1.42 -2.33 16.49
C ALA A 82 -2.44 -1.19 16.27
N ALA A 83 -3.37 -1.01 17.21
CA ALA A 83 -4.40 0.03 17.14
C ALA A 83 -3.79 1.45 17.17
N MET A 84 -2.71 1.67 17.92
CA MET A 84 -1.99 2.96 17.90
C MET A 84 -1.39 3.27 16.52
N LYS A 85 -0.78 2.27 15.88
CA LYS A 85 -0.21 2.44 14.53
C LYS A 85 -1.30 2.73 13.51
N GLU A 86 -2.41 1.99 13.57
CA GLU A 86 -3.56 2.24 12.72
C GLU A 86 -4.17 3.63 12.95
N TYR A 87 -4.33 4.05 14.21
CA TYR A 87 -4.80 5.40 14.56
C TYR A 87 -3.91 6.47 13.91
N GLY A 88 -2.59 6.33 14.03
CA GLY A 88 -1.63 7.25 13.41
C GLY A 88 -1.69 7.24 11.88
N SER A 89 -1.94 6.08 11.25
CA SER A 89 -2.16 6.01 9.80
C SER A 89 -3.41 6.78 9.38
N ILE A 90 -4.54 6.55 10.04
CA ILE A 90 -5.81 7.21 9.75
C ILE A 90 -5.70 8.72 10.03
N GLN A 91 -5.04 9.12 11.12
CA GLN A 91 -4.79 10.52 11.43
C GLN A 91 -4.03 11.22 10.28
N ARG A 92 -2.97 10.60 9.76
CA ARG A 92 -2.25 11.13 8.59
C ARG A 92 -3.12 11.20 7.33
N GLN A 93 -4.02 10.24 7.12
CA GLN A 93 -5.00 10.29 6.02
C GLN A 93 -5.93 11.50 6.16
N LEU A 94 -6.37 11.79 7.39
CA LEU A 94 -7.22 12.93 7.69
C LEU A 94 -6.48 14.26 7.54
N GLU A 95 -5.25 14.36 8.05
CA GLU A 95 -4.40 15.55 7.88
C GLU A 95 -4.10 15.83 6.39
N ARG A 96 -3.85 14.78 5.60
CA ARG A 96 -3.71 14.90 4.13
C ARG A 96 -5.02 15.30 3.44
N SER A 97 -6.17 15.03 4.04
CA SER A 97 -7.48 15.41 3.48
C SER A 97 -7.80 16.92 3.63
N ARG A 98 -6.88 17.67 4.24
CA ARG A 98 -6.70 19.13 4.42
C ARG A 98 -7.89 20.03 4.77
N GLU A 99 -9.12 19.75 4.34
CA GLU A 99 -10.33 20.45 4.82
C GLU A 99 -11.61 19.61 4.74
N HIS A 100 -11.64 18.48 4.01
CA HIS A 100 -12.88 17.73 3.79
C HIS A 100 -12.68 16.23 4.06
N THR A 101 -13.04 15.88 5.28
CA THR A 101 -12.92 14.55 5.86
C THR A 101 -14.14 13.71 5.52
N ASP A 102 -13.93 12.50 4.98
CA ASP A 102 -15.00 11.50 4.89
C ASP A 102 -15.51 11.21 6.31
N PRO A 103 -16.82 11.41 6.59
CA PRO A 103 -17.38 11.17 7.92
C PRO A 103 -17.14 9.74 8.41
N TRP A 104 -17.08 8.76 7.50
CA TRP A 104 -16.77 7.36 7.85
C TRP A 104 -15.31 7.15 8.21
N LEU A 105 -14.38 7.89 7.58
CA LEU A 105 -12.97 7.86 7.94
C LEU A 105 -12.72 8.48 9.32
N SER A 106 -13.41 9.59 9.63
CA SER A 106 -13.41 10.19 10.98
C SER A 106 -14.02 9.24 12.02
N MET A 107 -15.15 8.62 11.69
CA MET A 107 -15.78 7.63 12.55
C MET A 107 -14.84 6.45 12.82
N ARG A 108 -14.14 5.96 11.80
CA ARG A 108 -13.13 4.90 11.93
C ARG A 108 -11.99 5.34 12.84
N GLN A 109 -11.51 6.58 12.76
CA GLN A 109 -10.51 7.11 13.69
C GLN A 109 -10.99 7.03 15.15
N ASN A 110 -12.24 7.47 15.42
CA ASN A 110 -12.83 7.41 16.76
C ASN A 110 -12.99 5.97 17.27
N ILE A 111 -13.44 5.06 16.40
CA ILE A 111 -13.57 3.63 16.73
C ILE A 111 -12.21 3.04 17.08
N VAL A 112 -11.16 3.30 16.28
CA VAL A 112 -9.80 2.83 16.55
C VAL A 112 -9.26 3.47 17.83
N GLY A 113 -9.58 4.73 18.13
CA GLY A 113 -9.28 5.35 19.42
C GLY A 113 -9.91 4.59 20.60
N GLY A 114 -11.17 4.15 20.46
CA GLY A 114 -11.82 3.24 21.42
C GLY A 114 -11.13 1.88 21.53
N GLN A 115 -10.62 1.34 20.42
CA GLN A 115 -9.86 0.09 20.41
C GLN A 115 -8.52 0.24 21.14
N VAL A 116 -7.83 1.37 20.99
CA VAL A 116 -6.62 1.69 21.77
C VAL A 116 -6.94 1.65 23.27
N ALA A 117 -8.01 2.34 23.70
CA ALA A 117 -8.40 2.36 25.11
C ALA A 117 -8.74 0.94 25.64
N THR A 118 -9.54 0.17 24.91
CA THR A 118 -9.96 -1.17 25.33
C THR A 118 -8.81 -2.19 25.34
N TYR A 119 -7.96 -2.22 24.32
CA TYR A 119 -6.78 -3.08 24.31
C TYR A 119 -5.76 -2.67 25.38
N SER A 120 -5.64 -1.38 25.69
CA SER A 120 -4.80 -0.93 26.82
C SER A 120 -5.33 -1.45 28.16
N ALA A 121 -6.65 -1.43 28.37
CA ALA A 121 -7.26 -1.98 29.58
C ALA A 121 -7.02 -3.49 29.69
N GLN A 122 -7.19 -4.23 28.59
CA GLN A 122 -6.86 -5.67 28.54
C GLN A 122 -5.38 -5.93 28.89
N ALA A 123 -4.46 -5.18 28.30
CA ALA A 123 -3.03 -5.32 28.55
C ALA A 123 -2.69 -5.07 30.02
N LEU A 124 -3.18 -3.95 30.58
CA LEU A 124 -2.94 -3.56 31.97
C LEU A 124 -3.53 -4.57 32.96
N LEU A 125 -4.74 -5.08 32.72
CA LEU A 125 -5.34 -6.12 33.56
C LEU A 125 -4.51 -7.41 33.51
N GLY A 126 -4.09 -7.84 32.32
CA GLY A 126 -3.24 -9.01 32.17
C GLY A 126 -1.93 -8.87 32.92
N ILE A 127 -1.25 -7.73 32.77
CA ILE A 127 0.01 -7.42 33.48
C ILE A 127 -0.21 -7.33 34.99
N ALA A 128 -1.26 -6.64 35.46
CA ALA A 128 -1.52 -6.43 36.88
C ALA A 128 -1.86 -7.73 37.62
N TYR A 129 -2.71 -8.59 37.05
CA TYR A 129 -3.03 -9.88 37.67
C TYR A 129 -1.85 -10.85 37.59
N THR A 130 -1.09 -10.82 36.50
CA THR A 130 0.14 -11.62 36.37
C THR A 130 1.19 -11.19 37.39
N SER A 131 1.44 -9.89 37.55
CA SER A 131 2.45 -9.39 38.49
C SER A 131 2.06 -9.65 39.94
N ARG A 132 0.79 -9.50 40.30
CA ARG A 132 0.30 -9.83 41.65
C ARG A 132 0.40 -11.31 41.98
N ALA A 133 0.14 -12.19 41.01
CA ALA A 133 0.35 -13.63 41.18
C ALA A 133 1.84 -13.98 41.28
N LEU A 134 2.69 -13.37 40.46
CA LEU A 134 4.15 -13.58 40.49
C LEU A 134 4.77 -13.13 41.83
N LEU A 135 4.30 -12.01 42.38
CA LEU A 135 4.69 -11.50 43.70
C LEU A 135 4.05 -12.26 44.87
N SER A 136 3.30 -13.34 44.59
CA SER A 136 2.58 -14.14 45.60
C SER A 136 1.60 -13.34 46.48
N ILE A 137 1.12 -12.19 45.97
CA ILE A 137 0.14 -11.33 46.67
C ILE A 137 -1.27 -11.93 46.59
N ILE A 138 -1.57 -12.62 45.49
CA ILE A 138 -2.84 -13.30 45.24
C ILE A 138 -2.58 -14.71 44.71
N SER A 139 -3.51 -15.63 44.97
CA SER A 139 -3.44 -16.98 44.37
C SER A 139 -3.67 -16.93 42.86
N VAL A 140 -3.20 -17.96 42.15
CA VAL A 140 -3.43 -18.10 40.70
C VAL A 140 -4.93 -18.12 40.39
N ASP A 141 -5.73 -18.86 41.16
CA ASP A 141 -7.17 -18.98 40.92
C ASP A 141 -7.89 -17.65 41.14
N THR A 142 -7.50 -16.89 42.17
CA THR A 142 -8.01 -15.54 42.41
C THR A 142 -7.61 -14.58 41.28
N ALA A 143 -6.40 -14.69 40.74
CA ALA A 143 -5.93 -13.89 39.61
C ALA A 143 -6.72 -14.20 38.33
N ILE A 144 -6.99 -15.48 38.07
CA ILE A 144 -7.80 -15.93 36.92
C ILE A 144 -9.24 -15.42 37.06
N ALA A 145 -9.87 -15.62 38.22
CA ALA A 145 -11.25 -15.19 38.46
C ALA A 145 -11.39 -13.66 38.34
N GLY A 146 -10.46 -12.91 38.93
CA GLY A 146 -10.43 -11.45 38.84
C GLY A 146 -10.22 -10.96 37.41
N PHE A 147 -9.31 -11.57 36.66
CA PHE A 147 -9.11 -11.25 35.25
C PHE A 147 -10.35 -11.55 34.40
N MET A 148 -10.97 -12.73 34.55
CA MET A 148 -12.18 -13.10 33.80
C MET A 148 -13.36 -12.18 34.07
N LEU A 149 -13.55 -11.76 35.34
CA LEU A 149 -14.60 -10.83 35.73
C LEU A 149 -14.56 -9.54 34.90
N TRP A 150 -13.36 -8.96 34.74
CA TRP A 150 -13.15 -7.73 33.98
C TRP A 150 -13.06 -7.95 32.47
N MET A 151 -12.58 -9.12 32.03
CA MET A 151 -12.51 -9.44 30.61
C MET A 151 -13.88 -9.64 29.98
N GLY A 152 -14.89 -10.07 30.72
CA GLY A 152 -16.27 -10.19 30.22
C GLY A 152 -16.78 -8.89 29.54
N PRO A 153 -16.89 -7.76 30.26
CA PRO A 153 -17.32 -6.50 29.67
C PRO A 153 -16.34 -5.97 28.61
N ILE A 154 -15.02 -6.09 28.83
CA ILE A 154 -14.02 -5.62 27.86
C ILE A 154 -14.15 -6.34 26.51
N THR A 155 -14.37 -7.66 26.53
CA THR A 155 -14.52 -8.46 25.31
C THR A 155 -15.75 -8.02 24.51
N TRP A 156 -16.85 -7.70 25.20
CA TRP A 156 -18.05 -7.13 24.56
C TRP A 156 -17.78 -5.79 23.89
N ILE A 157 -17.05 -4.89 24.56
CA ILE A 157 -16.69 -3.59 23.98
C ILE A 157 -15.79 -3.79 22.76
N ILE A 158 -14.77 -4.67 22.85
CA ILE A 158 -13.89 -5.01 21.72
C ILE A 158 -14.71 -5.54 20.53
N ALA A 159 -15.67 -6.44 20.79
CA ALA A 159 -16.53 -7.00 19.74
C ALA A 159 -17.40 -5.92 19.08
N ILE A 160 -18.04 -5.05 19.87
CA ILE A 160 -18.86 -3.93 19.36
C ILE A 160 -18.00 -2.99 18.51
N LEU A 161 -16.83 -2.58 19.01
CA LEU A 161 -15.91 -1.72 18.28
C LEU A 161 -15.41 -2.40 16.98
N GLY A 162 -15.17 -3.71 17.00
CA GLY A 162 -14.82 -4.48 15.81
C GLY A 162 -15.93 -4.49 14.75
N VAL A 163 -17.19 -4.66 15.16
CA VAL A 163 -18.35 -4.57 14.27
C VAL A 163 -18.50 -3.16 13.69
N LEU A 164 -18.43 -2.13 14.54
CA LEU A 164 -18.49 -0.74 14.11
C LEU A 164 -17.37 -0.39 13.13
N TYR A 165 -16.17 -0.91 13.36
CA TYR A 165 -15.04 -0.74 12.46
C TYR A 165 -15.34 -1.31 11.07
N LEU A 166 -15.88 -2.53 10.99
CA LEU A 166 -16.23 -3.16 9.72
C LEU A 166 -17.33 -2.38 8.98
N ILE A 167 -18.34 -1.89 9.71
CA ILE A 167 -19.39 -1.05 9.15
C ILE A 167 -18.79 0.24 8.57
N ALA A 168 -17.94 0.93 9.35
CA ALA A 168 -17.31 2.17 8.92
C ALA A 168 -16.38 1.97 7.72
N TRP A 169 -15.64 0.86 7.68
CA TRP A 169 -14.80 0.49 6.55
C TRP A 169 -15.63 0.18 5.29
N TYR A 170 -16.73 -0.55 5.43
CA TYR A 170 -17.61 -0.91 4.31
C TYR A 170 -18.33 0.30 3.71
N LEU A 171 -18.74 1.24 4.56
CA LEU A 171 -19.45 2.46 4.14
C LEU A 171 -18.52 3.62 3.76
N GLN A 172 -17.19 3.43 3.90
CA GLN A 172 -16.20 4.43 3.53
C GLN A 172 -16.37 4.82 2.06
N GLN A 173 -16.48 6.12 1.79
CA GLN A 173 -16.82 6.61 0.45
C GLN A 173 -15.62 6.52 -0.48
N THR A 174 -15.89 6.19 -1.75
CA THR A 174 -14.86 6.31 -2.80
C THR A 174 -14.43 7.77 -2.94
N PRO A 175 -13.19 8.04 -3.42
CA PRO A 175 -12.72 9.41 -3.61
C PRO A 175 -13.64 10.28 -4.47
N LEU A 176 -14.30 9.67 -5.47
CA LEU A 176 -15.29 10.33 -6.32
C LEU A 176 -16.59 10.65 -5.56
N GLN A 177 -17.13 9.70 -4.78
CA GLN A 177 -18.34 9.95 -3.99
C GLN A 177 -18.11 11.05 -2.94
N ASN A 178 -16.97 11.01 -2.26
CA ASN A 178 -16.57 12.03 -1.29
C ASN A 178 -16.36 13.40 -1.95
N PHE A 179 -15.84 13.42 -3.19
CA PHE A 179 -15.76 14.67 -3.96
C PHE A 179 -17.16 15.19 -4.31
N LEU A 180 -18.04 14.35 -4.88
CA LEU A 180 -19.38 14.75 -5.30
C LEU A 180 -20.28 15.20 -4.15
N SER A 181 -20.15 14.60 -2.97
CA SER A 181 -20.92 15.00 -1.78
C SER A 181 -20.52 16.37 -1.21
N ASN A 182 -19.33 16.86 -1.53
CA ASN A 182 -18.74 18.05 -0.89
C ASN A 182 -18.31 19.14 -1.88
N CYS A 183 -18.37 18.88 -3.19
CA CYS A 183 -18.03 19.85 -4.23
C CYS A 183 -18.95 21.08 -4.20
N CYS A 184 -18.53 22.16 -4.87
CA CYS A 184 -19.31 23.37 -5.16
C CYS A 184 -20.77 23.13 -5.59
N TRP A 185 -21.11 21.98 -6.18
CA TRP A 185 -22.46 21.62 -6.62
C TRP A 185 -23.20 20.67 -5.68
N SER A 186 -22.64 20.39 -4.52
CA SER A 186 -23.25 19.49 -3.54
C SER A 186 -24.43 20.14 -2.81
N ARG A 187 -25.39 19.30 -2.43
CA ARG A 187 -26.54 19.71 -1.60
C ARG A 187 -26.11 20.31 -0.26
N GLN A 188 -25.01 19.82 0.30
CA GLN A 188 -24.49 20.27 1.60
C GLN A 188 -23.94 21.71 1.52
N ARG A 189 -23.38 22.10 0.38
CA ARG A 189 -22.88 23.45 0.15
C ARG A 189 -23.93 24.44 -0.34
N ALA A 190 -25.04 23.97 -0.90
CA ALA A 190 -26.16 24.84 -1.26
C ALA A 190 -26.71 25.67 -0.08
N HIS A 191 -26.43 25.25 1.16
CA HIS A 191 -26.80 25.96 2.39
C HIS A 191 -25.81 27.06 2.82
N ASP A 192 -24.56 27.04 2.35
CA ASP A 192 -23.53 28.03 2.68
C ASP A 192 -23.16 28.83 1.43
N GLN A 193 -23.62 30.10 1.39
CA GLN A 193 -23.41 31.01 0.26
C GLN A 193 -22.15 31.87 0.43
N SER A 194 -21.29 31.58 1.40
CA SER A 194 -20.07 32.35 1.61
C SER A 194 -19.14 32.29 0.38
N PRO A 195 -18.47 33.40 0.04
CA PRO A 195 -17.56 33.44 -1.10
C PRO A 195 -16.40 32.46 -0.86
N ILE A 196 -16.19 31.57 -1.84
CA ILE A 196 -15.12 30.59 -1.79
C ILE A 196 -13.80 31.32 -2.03
N SER A 197 -12.82 31.11 -1.16
CA SER A 197 -11.47 31.61 -1.41
C SER A 197 -10.90 31.00 -2.68
N GLN A 198 -10.16 31.81 -3.47
CA GLN A 198 -9.56 31.37 -4.73
C GLN A 198 -8.67 30.13 -4.54
N LYS A 199 -7.96 30.04 -3.41
CA LYS A 199 -7.13 28.90 -3.04
C LYS A 199 -7.95 27.60 -2.93
N ARG A 200 -9.10 27.63 -2.25
CA ARG A 200 -9.96 26.45 -2.07
C ARG A 200 -10.58 25.99 -3.39
N GLN A 201 -10.96 26.93 -4.26
CA GLN A 201 -11.44 26.59 -5.61
C GLN A 201 -10.37 25.84 -6.42
N MET A 202 -9.12 26.28 -6.36
CA MET A 202 -8.01 25.61 -7.05
C MET A 202 -7.75 24.21 -6.49
N GLU A 203 -7.82 24.02 -5.18
CA GLU A 203 -7.61 22.72 -4.53
C GLU A 203 -8.74 21.71 -4.85
N GLU A 204 -10.00 22.13 -4.84
CA GLU A 204 -11.13 21.28 -5.25
C GLU A 204 -10.98 20.84 -6.71
N LEU A 205 -10.57 21.75 -7.56
CA LEU A 205 -10.42 21.53 -8.98
C LEU A 205 -9.23 20.62 -9.30
N ASP A 206 -8.09 20.79 -8.61
CA ASP A 206 -6.95 19.86 -8.66
C ASP A 206 -7.35 18.43 -8.25
N ARG A 207 -8.17 18.30 -7.19
CA ARG A 207 -8.71 17.00 -6.75
C ARG A 207 -9.61 16.37 -7.80
N LEU A 208 -10.47 17.15 -8.46
CA LEU A 208 -11.28 16.67 -9.57
C LEU A 208 -10.41 16.20 -10.75
N TYR A 209 -9.38 16.97 -11.10
CA TYR A 209 -8.46 16.58 -12.18
C TYR A 209 -7.72 15.28 -11.86
N LEU A 210 -7.25 15.11 -10.62
CA LEU A 210 -6.63 13.86 -10.19
C LEU A 210 -7.59 12.68 -10.33
N ILE A 211 -8.87 12.84 -9.97
CA ILE A 211 -9.85 11.75 -10.08
C ILE A 211 -10.15 11.40 -11.54
N LEU A 212 -10.29 12.41 -12.41
CA LEU A 212 -10.71 12.21 -13.80
C LEU A 212 -9.56 11.81 -14.73
N TYR A 213 -8.37 12.38 -14.52
CA TYR A 213 -7.27 12.34 -15.48
C TYR A 213 -6.00 11.71 -14.92
N ALA A 214 -6.04 11.07 -13.75
CA ALA A 214 -4.93 10.24 -13.29
C ALA A 214 -4.57 9.19 -14.36
N PRO A 215 -3.27 9.04 -14.68
CA PRO A 215 -2.77 7.97 -15.52
C PRO A 215 -3.21 6.62 -14.99
N ARG A 216 -3.74 5.77 -15.87
CA ARG A 216 -4.12 4.39 -15.53
C ARG A 216 -3.05 3.46 -16.06
N ILE A 217 -2.42 2.72 -15.15
CA ILE A 217 -1.37 1.77 -15.48
C ILE A 217 -1.98 0.37 -15.47
N SER A 218 -1.70 -0.40 -16.51
CA SER A 218 -2.02 -1.83 -16.56
C SER A 218 -0.84 -2.61 -17.12
N PHE A 219 -0.76 -3.89 -16.81
CA PHE A 219 0.38 -4.72 -17.22
C PHE A 219 -0.04 -6.16 -17.46
N THR A 220 0.78 -6.90 -18.21
CA THR A 220 0.68 -8.35 -18.29
C THR A 220 1.94 -8.98 -17.73
N ALA A 221 1.77 -10.01 -16.90
CA ALA A 221 2.87 -10.79 -16.37
C ALA A 221 3.06 -12.10 -17.13
N LYS A 222 4.28 -12.62 -17.08
CA LYS A 222 4.64 -13.97 -17.50
C LYS A 222 5.36 -14.64 -16.35
N GLU A 223 4.94 -15.84 -16.00
CA GLU A 223 5.69 -16.68 -15.08
C GLU A 223 6.69 -17.56 -15.83
N GLU A 224 7.85 -17.76 -15.22
CA GLU A 224 8.88 -18.66 -15.72
C GLU A 224 9.27 -19.63 -14.60
N ALA A 225 9.28 -20.91 -14.91
CA ALA A 225 9.80 -21.94 -14.02
C ALA A 225 11.33 -21.89 -14.04
N LEU A 226 11.93 -21.61 -12.90
CA LEU A 226 13.36 -21.56 -12.68
C LEU A 226 13.78 -22.75 -11.82
N PRO A 227 14.96 -23.34 -12.05
CA PRO A 227 15.50 -24.32 -11.13
C PRO A 227 15.76 -23.66 -9.77
N ALA A 228 15.38 -24.35 -8.70
CA ALA A 228 15.53 -23.88 -7.34
C ALA A 228 16.10 -24.98 -6.44
N ASP A 229 16.83 -24.58 -5.41
CA ASP A 229 17.31 -25.49 -4.36
C ASP A 229 16.22 -25.71 -3.29
N ASN A 230 15.08 -26.23 -3.73
CA ASN A 230 13.94 -26.57 -2.88
C ASN A 230 13.49 -28.02 -3.16
N ARG A 231 12.55 -28.54 -2.35
CA ARG A 231 12.07 -29.93 -2.46
C ARG A 231 11.58 -30.28 -3.86
N ASP A 232 10.98 -29.31 -4.56
CA ASP A 232 10.37 -29.50 -5.88
C ASP A 232 11.38 -29.27 -7.02
N GLY A 233 12.58 -28.77 -6.73
CA GLY A 233 13.61 -28.44 -7.71
C GLY A 233 13.27 -27.25 -8.62
N ILE A 234 12.11 -26.61 -8.42
CA ILE A 234 11.59 -25.53 -9.25
C ILE A 234 10.97 -24.41 -8.41
N THR A 235 11.11 -23.17 -8.88
CA THR A 235 10.41 -21.99 -8.39
C THR A 235 9.79 -21.23 -9.56
N TYR A 236 8.62 -20.63 -9.35
CA TYR A 236 7.97 -19.82 -10.37
C TYR A 236 8.28 -18.35 -10.11
N GLN A 237 8.91 -17.69 -11.06
CA GLN A 237 9.20 -16.26 -10.98
C GLN A 237 8.30 -15.49 -11.93
N GLY A 238 7.54 -14.55 -11.39
CA GLY A 238 6.76 -13.60 -12.17
C GLY A 238 7.65 -12.52 -12.79
N TYR A 239 7.39 -12.19 -14.05
CA TYR A 239 8.04 -11.12 -14.79
C TYR A 239 7.04 -10.24 -15.54
N ILE A 240 7.33 -8.95 -15.67
CA ILE A 240 6.48 -8.01 -16.40
C ILE A 240 6.80 -8.11 -17.89
N LYS A 241 5.80 -8.52 -18.69
CA LYS A 241 5.93 -8.70 -20.14
C LYS A 241 5.54 -7.43 -20.89
N THR A 242 4.37 -6.88 -20.58
CA THR A 242 3.88 -5.64 -21.20
C THR A 242 3.44 -4.65 -20.15
N LEU A 243 3.57 -3.37 -20.46
CA LEU A 243 3.09 -2.26 -19.65
C LEU A 243 2.31 -1.32 -20.55
N THR A 244 1.12 -0.92 -20.09
CA THR A 244 0.21 -0.02 -20.78
C THR A 244 -0.08 1.17 -19.88
N ILE A 245 0.05 2.38 -20.43
CA ILE A 245 -0.18 3.65 -19.75
C ILE A 245 -1.30 4.36 -20.51
N ASP A 246 -2.47 4.47 -19.88
CA ASP A 246 -3.59 5.24 -20.40
C ASP A 246 -3.59 6.63 -19.75
N LEU A 247 -3.63 7.67 -20.57
CA LEU A 247 -3.68 9.07 -20.19
C LEU A 247 -5.04 9.65 -20.62
N PRO A 248 -6.03 9.69 -19.74
CA PRO A 248 -7.34 10.23 -20.06
C PRO A 248 -7.25 11.72 -20.38
N GLY A 249 -8.08 12.22 -21.30
CA GLY A 249 -8.16 13.64 -21.65
C GLY A 249 -7.00 14.18 -22.48
N ALA A 250 -6.11 13.32 -22.95
CA ALA A 250 -4.96 13.73 -23.75
C ALA A 250 -5.44 14.17 -25.14
N THR A 251 -4.82 15.22 -25.68
CA THR A 251 -5.13 15.73 -27.01
C THR A 251 -3.88 15.76 -27.89
N PRO A 252 -4.01 15.51 -29.21
CA PRO A 252 -2.86 15.41 -30.12
C PRO A 252 -2.01 16.68 -30.21
N ASN A 253 -2.62 17.84 -30.03
CA ASN A 253 -1.96 19.11 -30.37
C ASN A 253 -1.18 19.72 -29.20
N ASN A 254 -1.55 19.42 -27.95
CA ASN A 254 -1.08 20.15 -26.75
C ASN A 254 -0.70 19.23 -25.58
N ILE A 255 -0.34 17.96 -25.84
CA ILE A 255 0.06 17.05 -24.76
C ILE A 255 1.46 17.39 -24.24
N ARG A 256 1.60 17.54 -22.91
CA ARG A 256 2.91 17.54 -22.26
C ARG A 256 3.06 16.25 -21.50
N LEU A 257 4.06 15.45 -21.86
CA LEU A 257 4.27 14.16 -21.27
C LEU A 257 5.75 13.94 -21.02
N ASP A 258 6.13 13.73 -19.77
CA ASP A 258 7.43 13.20 -19.41
C ASP A 258 7.28 11.84 -18.76
N LEU A 259 8.16 10.91 -19.14
CA LEU A 259 8.22 9.57 -18.59
C LEU A 259 9.61 9.31 -18.01
N SER A 260 9.66 8.76 -16.81
CA SER A 260 10.89 8.19 -16.23
C SER A 260 10.57 6.77 -15.81
N MET A 261 11.46 5.81 -16.09
CA MET A 261 11.19 4.40 -15.82
C MET A 261 12.47 3.66 -15.48
N ILE A 262 12.41 2.90 -14.40
CA ILE A 262 13.43 1.97 -13.94
C ILE A 262 12.81 0.59 -13.74
N GLY A 263 13.63 -0.45 -13.81
CA GLY A 263 13.21 -1.81 -13.46
C GLY A 263 14.40 -2.67 -13.09
N ASP A 264 14.15 -3.89 -12.65
CA ASP A 264 15.17 -4.85 -12.20
C ASP A 264 15.24 -6.10 -13.11
N PRO A 265 15.60 -5.96 -14.40
CA PRO A 265 15.92 -7.13 -15.19
C PRO A 265 17.14 -7.87 -14.61
N MET A 266 17.26 -9.16 -14.92
CA MET A 266 18.46 -9.92 -14.59
C MET A 266 19.65 -9.36 -15.37
N ASP A 267 20.72 -9.03 -14.66
CA ASP A 267 21.98 -8.59 -15.26
C ASP A 267 22.74 -9.80 -15.77
N TYR A 268 22.85 -9.92 -17.09
CA TYR A 268 23.52 -11.07 -17.70
C TYR A 268 25.04 -11.05 -17.50
N GLN A 269 25.66 -9.86 -17.48
CA GLN A 269 27.11 -9.74 -17.30
C GLN A 269 27.49 -10.12 -15.87
N LEU A 270 26.79 -9.55 -14.89
CA LEU A 270 27.02 -9.88 -13.50
C LEU A 270 26.73 -11.36 -13.22
N TRP A 271 25.72 -11.95 -13.88
CA TRP A 271 25.46 -13.38 -13.79
C TRP A 271 26.61 -14.23 -14.35
N LEU A 272 27.23 -13.83 -15.46
CA LEU A 272 28.38 -14.55 -16.02
C LEU A 272 29.60 -14.51 -15.10
N GLU A 273 29.81 -13.42 -14.38
CA GLU A 273 30.94 -13.25 -13.46
C GLU A 273 30.72 -14.01 -12.15
N THR A 274 29.46 -14.11 -11.70
CA THR A 274 29.11 -14.68 -10.39
C THR A 274 28.62 -16.12 -10.44
N ARG A 275 28.28 -16.65 -11.62
CA ARG A 275 27.82 -18.04 -11.77
C ARG A 275 28.89 -19.02 -11.29
N GLY A 276 28.53 -19.88 -10.33
CA GLY A 276 29.44 -20.87 -9.75
C GLY A 276 30.22 -20.37 -8.53
N ALA A 277 30.04 -19.11 -8.11
CA ALA A 277 30.54 -18.66 -6.81
C ALA A 277 29.76 -19.35 -5.67
N PRO A 278 30.45 -19.83 -4.61
CA PRO A 278 29.79 -20.48 -3.48
C PRO A 278 28.85 -19.49 -2.77
N GLY A 279 27.58 -19.87 -2.63
CA GLY A 279 26.56 -19.06 -1.94
C GLY A 279 25.67 -18.19 -2.84
N LEU A 280 25.90 -18.13 -4.16
CA LEU A 280 24.94 -17.51 -5.10
C LEU A 280 23.89 -18.53 -5.54
N THR A 281 22.74 -18.51 -4.85
CA THR A 281 21.55 -19.30 -5.21
C THR A 281 20.62 -18.55 -6.18
N GLU A 282 20.67 -17.22 -6.21
CA GLU A 282 19.78 -16.37 -7.01
C GLU A 282 20.50 -15.63 -8.12
N ARG A 283 19.78 -15.37 -9.22
CA ARG A 283 20.30 -14.58 -10.34
C ARG A 283 20.38 -13.10 -9.92
N PRO A 284 21.44 -12.36 -10.28
CA PRO A 284 21.57 -10.97 -9.91
C PRO A 284 20.56 -10.09 -10.68
N HIS A 285 19.78 -9.33 -9.92
CA HIS A 285 18.83 -8.35 -10.44
C HIS A 285 19.26 -6.96 -10.00
N THR A 286 19.61 -6.10 -10.96
CA THR A 286 20.07 -4.74 -10.69
C THR A 286 19.06 -3.75 -11.23
N VAL A 287 18.76 -2.72 -10.45
CA VAL A 287 17.89 -1.62 -10.90
C VAL A 287 18.61 -0.84 -12.01
N ARG A 288 17.99 -0.72 -13.18
CA ARG A 288 18.51 0.02 -14.33
C ARG A 288 17.42 0.84 -15.00
N ASN A 289 17.83 1.82 -15.81
CA ASN A 289 16.89 2.59 -16.62
C ASN A 289 16.26 1.70 -17.69
N MET A 290 14.93 1.61 -17.69
CA MET A 290 14.16 0.80 -18.64
C MET A 290 13.36 1.65 -19.63
N GLY A 291 13.37 2.98 -19.48
CA GLY A 291 12.55 3.89 -20.28
C GLY A 291 12.89 3.85 -21.76
N ALA A 292 14.16 4.02 -22.16
CA ALA A 292 14.55 3.92 -23.57
C ALA A 292 14.25 2.54 -24.18
N HIS A 293 14.47 1.46 -23.41
CA HIS A 293 14.21 0.10 -23.87
C HIS A 293 12.71 -0.16 -24.09
N TRP A 294 11.87 0.28 -23.16
CA TRP A 294 10.42 0.17 -23.27
C TRP A 294 9.87 1.05 -24.39
N LEU A 295 10.31 2.31 -24.47
CA LEU A 295 9.88 3.27 -25.51
C LEU A 295 10.15 2.75 -26.92
N ARG A 296 11.34 2.19 -27.17
CA ARG A 296 11.69 1.58 -28.48
C ARG A 296 10.75 0.45 -28.91
N ASN A 297 10.12 -0.23 -27.96
CA ASN A 297 9.18 -1.32 -28.19
C ASN A 297 7.73 -0.90 -27.86
N SER A 298 7.45 0.41 -27.84
CA SER A 298 6.14 0.96 -27.53
C SER A 298 5.40 1.42 -28.78
N THR A 299 4.09 1.26 -28.74
CA THR A 299 3.14 1.84 -29.69
C THR A 299 2.31 2.88 -28.96
N CYS A 300 1.83 3.85 -29.73
CA CYS A 300 0.92 4.84 -29.21
C CYS A 300 -0.37 4.91 -30.03
N GLU A 301 -1.49 4.90 -29.32
CA GLU A 301 -2.83 4.89 -29.89
C GLU A 301 -3.68 5.97 -29.24
N TRP A 302 -4.37 6.75 -30.06
CA TRP A 302 -5.35 7.71 -29.59
C TRP A 302 -6.65 6.99 -29.27
N ILE A 303 -7.12 7.10 -28.02
CA ILE A 303 -8.40 6.56 -27.59
C ILE A 303 -9.50 7.44 -28.18
N PRO A 304 -10.46 6.87 -28.96
CA PRO A 304 -11.54 7.64 -29.56
C PRO A 304 -12.43 8.34 -28.52
N VAL A 305 -13.11 9.42 -28.94
CA VAL A 305 -14.02 10.19 -28.08
C VAL A 305 -15.13 9.32 -27.50
N ALA A 306 -15.66 8.37 -28.27
CA ALA A 306 -16.68 7.43 -27.82
C ALA A 306 -16.23 6.52 -26.65
N GLN A 307 -14.91 6.37 -26.44
CA GLN A 307 -14.32 5.57 -25.38
C GLN A 307 -13.70 6.42 -24.26
N GLY A 308 -13.93 7.74 -24.27
CA GLY A 308 -13.51 8.66 -23.22
C GLY A 308 -12.34 9.57 -23.56
N GLN A 309 -11.86 9.59 -24.81
CA GLN A 309 -10.78 10.43 -25.34
C GLN A 309 -9.47 10.41 -24.53
N GLY A 310 -8.36 10.01 -25.15
CA GLY A 310 -7.08 10.04 -24.46
C GLY A 310 -5.95 9.42 -25.27
N LEU A 311 -4.84 9.14 -24.58
CA LEU A 311 -3.66 8.54 -25.18
C LEU A 311 -3.35 7.22 -24.48
N ARG A 312 -3.16 6.15 -25.26
CA ARG A 312 -2.69 4.86 -24.78
C ARG A 312 -1.27 4.63 -25.27
N LEU A 313 -0.36 4.39 -24.35
CA LEU A 313 1.00 3.95 -24.64
C LEU A 313 1.13 2.49 -24.23
N THR A 314 1.41 1.60 -25.17
CA THR A 314 1.57 0.17 -24.89
C THR A 314 2.96 -0.25 -25.29
N GLY A 315 3.76 -0.78 -24.36
CA GLY A 315 5.10 -1.25 -24.67
C GLY A 315 5.42 -2.61 -24.09
N VAL A 316 6.32 -3.32 -24.79
CA VAL A 316 6.73 -4.68 -24.45
C VAL A 316 8.18 -4.67 -23.96
N PHE A 317 8.43 -5.36 -22.84
CA PHE A 317 9.79 -5.65 -22.43
C PHE A 317 10.29 -6.88 -23.19
N LYS A 318 11.45 -6.77 -23.82
CA LYS A 318 12.14 -7.87 -24.47
C LYS A 318 13.43 -8.20 -23.72
N ARG A 319 13.88 -9.43 -23.86
CA ARG A 319 15.23 -9.82 -23.45
C ARG A 319 16.21 -9.24 -24.47
N ILE A 320 17.36 -8.80 -24.00
CA ILE A 320 18.47 -8.36 -24.85
C ILE A 320 19.59 -9.34 -24.61
N ASP A 321 19.99 -10.04 -25.67
CA ASP A 321 21.04 -11.03 -25.59
C ASP A 321 22.30 -10.41 -25.01
N ARG A 322 22.84 -11.07 -23.99
CA ARG A 322 24.06 -10.68 -23.26
C ARG A 322 24.01 -9.38 -22.44
N GLU A 323 22.85 -8.72 -22.36
CA GLU A 323 22.64 -7.56 -21.46
C GLU A 323 21.54 -7.83 -20.44
N LEU A 324 20.33 -8.13 -20.93
CA LEU A 324 19.14 -8.38 -20.11
C LEU A 324 18.78 -9.86 -20.18
N GLY A 325 19.27 -10.63 -19.21
CA GLY A 325 19.06 -12.09 -19.17
C GLY A 325 17.62 -12.51 -18.84
N SER A 326 16.82 -11.57 -18.34
CA SER A 326 15.39 -11.77 -18.08
C SER A 326 14.60 -10.48 -18.34
N LEU A 327 13.28 -10.62 -18.30
CA LEU A 327 12.35 -9.50 -18.18
C LEU A 327 12.45 -8.89 -16.75
N PRO A 328 12.00 -7.65 -16.53
CA PRO A 328 12.00 -7.05 -15.19
C PRO A 328 10.97 -7.72 -14.27
N ARG A 329 11.31 -7.89 -12.98
CA ARG A 329 10.37 -8.40 -11.96
C ARG A 329 9.53 -7.27 -11.35
N SER A 330 10.08 -6.07 -11.36
CA SER A 330 9.51 -4.84 -10.87
C SER A 330 9.82 -3.70 -11.85
N VAL A 331 8.86 -2.80 -12.03
CA VAL A 331 9.04 -1.58 -12.82
C VAL A 331 8.49 -0.42 -12.02
N SER A 332 9.33 0.57 -11.73
CA SER A 332 8.91 1.85 -11.15
C SER A 332 8.94 2.91 -12.23
N LEU A 333 7.85 3.68 -12.36
CA LEU A 333 7.74 4.73 -13.35
C LEU A 333 7.14 6.01 -12.76
N ARG A 334 7.50 7.14 -13.36
CA ARG A 334 6.95 8.46 -13.09
C ARG A 334 6.41 9.05 -14.37
N VAL A 335 5.17 9.51 -14.30
CA VAL A 335 4.43 10.11 -15.41
C VAL A 335 4.12 11.55 -15.03
N ARG A 336 4.72 12.50 -15.75
CA ARG A 336 4.35 13.91 -15.68
C ARG A 336 3.51 14.22 -16.90
N TYR A 337 2.20 14.23 -16.70
CA TYR A 337 1.24 14.38 -17.77
C TYR A 337 0.43 15.67 -17.58
N GLY A 338 0.44 16.53 -18.59
CA GLY A 338 -0.30 17.78 -18.63
C GLY A 338 -1.34 17.75 -19.73
N THR A 339 -2.52 18.29 -19.42
CA THR A 339 -3.63 18.50 -20.35
C THR A 339 -3.69 19.97 -20.76
N PRO A 340 -4.41 20.32 -21.84
CA PRO A 340 -4.67 21.72 -22.18
C PRO A 340 -5.26 22.51 -21.00
N PHE A 341 -6.02 21.83 -20.12
CA PHE A 341 -6.57 22.43 -18.92
C PHE A 341 -5.50 22.71 -17.86
N THR A 342 -4.54 21.82 -17.63
CA THR A 342 -3.47 22.08 -16.66
C THR A 342 -2.57 23.24 -17.11
N ALA A 343 -2.48 23.52 -18.41
CA ALA A 343 -1.78 24.69 -18.94
C ALA A 343 -2.43 26.04 -18.56
N LEU A 344 -3.75 26.07 -18.34
CA LEU A 344 -4.49 27.28 -17.93
C LEU A 344 -4.18 27.69 -16.48
N TYR A 345 -3.65 26.79 -15.64
CA TYR A 345 -3.37 27.05 -14.21
C TYR A 345 -2.08 27.81 -13.92
N GLY A 346 -1.29 28.15 -14.94
CA GLY A 346 -0.17 29.08 -14.80
C GLY A 346 0.78 28.75 -13.64
N VAL A 347 1.47 27.60 -13.70
CA VAL A 347 2.79 27.25 -13.13
C VAL A 347 2.94 25.72 -13.28
N GLN A 348 3.73 25.29 -14.27
CA GLN A 348 4.12 23.88 -14.56
C GLN A 348 3.01 22.82 -14.38
N GLY A 349 1.88 23.02 -15.08
CA GLY A 349 0.66 22.21 -15.01
C GLY A 349 0.80 20.76 -15.44
N PHE A 350 1.18 19.90 -14.51
CA PHE A 350 1.10 18.45 -14.60
C PHE A 350 0.13 17.91 -13.54
N ILE A 351 -0.57 16.83 -13.87
CA ILE A 351 -1.46 16.11 -12.96
C ILE A 351 -0.62 15.48 -11.83
N GLY A 352 -0.99 15.74 -10.58
CA GLY A 352 -0.21 15.32 -9.41
C GLY A 352 0.89 16.31 -9.01
N GLY A 353 0.88 17.52 -9.57
CA GLY A 353 1.83 18.59 -9.25
C GLY A 353 3.16 18.46 -10.01
N ALA A 354 4.16 19.24 -9.60
CA ALA A 354 5.41 19.40 -10.36
C ALA A 354 6.18 18.09 -10.60
N ARG A 355 6.07 17.13 -9.66
CA ARG A 355 6.72 15.81 -9.74
C ARG A 355 5.91 14.79 -10.54
N GLY A 356 4.66 15.08 -10.91
CA GLY A 356 3.76 14.12 -11.54
C GLY A 356 3.37 12.96 -10.62
N LEU A 357 2.82 11.90 -11.20
CA LEU A 357 2.40 10.70 -10.48
C LEU A 357 3.39 9.57 -10.69
N ALA A 358 3.72 8.84 -9.63
CA ALA A 358 4.67 7.74 -9.67
C ALA A 358 3.98 6.42 -9.30
N PHE A 359 4.45 5.32 -9.87
CA PHE A 359 3.87 4.00 -9.74
C PHE A 359 4.96 2.93 -9.68
N THR A 360 4.77 1.90 -8.87
CA THR A 360 5.55 0.67 -8.90
C THR A 360 4.65 -0.47 -9.31
N VAL A 361 5.11 -1.28 -10.26
CA VAL A 361 4.40 -2.44 -10.79
C VAL A 361 5.21 -3.68 -10.43
N THR A 362 4.53 -4.68 -9.88
CA THR A 362 5.09 -6.02 -9.65
C THR A 362 4.02 -7.07 -9.98
N PRO A 363 4.39 -8.25 -10.49
CA PRO A 363 3.45 -9.35 -10.74
C PRO A 363 2.64 -9.75 -9.51
N GLU A 364 3.26 -9.71 -8.32
CA GLU A 364 2.65 -10.15 -7.06
C GLU A 364 1.69 -9.11 -6.47
N ASN A 365 2.07 -7.83 -6.45
CA ASN A 365 1.28 -6.78 -5.79
C ASN A 365 0.42 -5.95 -6.76
N GLY A 366 0.57 -6.17 -8.06
CA GLY A 366 -0.09 -5.37 -9.08
C GLY A 366 0.52 -3.97 -9.21
N VAL A 367 -0.33 -2.97 -9.46
CA VAL A 367 0.05 -1.57 -9.61
C VAL A 367 -0.11 -0.85 -8.28
N ILE A 368 0.99 -0.33 -7.75
CA ILE A 368 1.05 0.44 -6.51
C ILE A 368 1.32 1.90 -6.86
N ALA A 369 0.35 2.79 -6.63
CA ALA A 369 0.59 4.23 -6.74
C ALA A 369 1.56 4.69 -5.63
N LEU A 370 2.67 5.31 -6.01
CA LEU A 370 3.64 5.92 -5.12
C LEU A 370 3.11 7.31 -4.78
N ARG A 371 2.75 7.50 -3.51
CA ARG A 371 2.18 8.75 -3.00
C ARG A 371 3.32 9.77 -2.87
N ASN A 372 3.46 10.40 -1.71
CA ASN A 372 4.63 11.23 -1.39
C ASN A 372 5.84 10.37 -0.96
N ASN A 373 5.95 9.15 -1.47
CA ASN A 373 7.07 8.28 -1.14
C ASN A 373 8.34 8.87 -1.76
N PRO A 374 9.45 8.96 -1.01
CA PRO A 374 10.74 9.23 -1.60
C PRO A 374 11.09 8.10 -2.57
N THR A 375 11.55 8.46 -3.76
CA THR A 375 11.90 7.51 -4.81
C THR A 375 13.28 7.86 -5.35
N PRO A 376 14.35 7.75 -4.54
CA PRO A 376 15.67 8.28 -4.89
C PRO A 376 16.21 7.69 -6.20
N LYS A 377 15.99 6.39 -6.47
CA LYS A 377 16.44 5.76 -7.72
C LYS A 377 15.61 6.25 -8.90
N LEU A 378 14.28 6.32 -8.77
CA LEU A 378 13.41 6.86 -9.82
C LEU A 378 13.63 8.36 -10.07
N ASP A 379 13.95 9.14 -9.03
CA ASP A 379 14.25 10.58 -9.10
C ASP A 379 15.55 10.83 -9.86
N SER A 380 16.51 9.91 -9.75
CA SER A 380 17.76 9.94 -10.50
C SER A 380 17.65 9.39 -11.93
N ALA A 381 16.51 8.81 -12.29
CA ALA A 381 16.32 8.18 -13.60
C ALA A 381 16.24 9.21 -14.72
N GLN A 382 16.62 8.80 -15.93
CA GLN A 382 16.54 9.65 -17.12
C GLN A 382 15.07 9.98 -17.43
N VAL A 383 14.81 11.28 -17.63
CA VAL A 383 13.50 11.80 -18.02
C VAL A 383 13.41 11.84 -19.55
N TYR A 384 12.42 11.16 -20.11
CA TYR A 384 12.09 11.19 -21.53
C TYR A 384 10.92 12.13 -21.77
N LYS A 385 11.17 13.23 -22.47
CA LYS A 385 10.14 14.18 -22.89
C LYS A 385 9.47 13.69 -24.18
N LEU A 386 8.17 13.46 -24.13
CA LEU A 386 7.36 12.87 -25.20
C LEU A 386 6.38 13.88 -25.83
N GLY A 387 6.20 15.07 -25.23
CA GLY A 387 5.13 16.02 -25.60
C GLY A 387 5.53 17.28 -26.41
N GLU A 388 6.81 17.58 -26.60
CA GLU A 388 7.24 18.84 -27.25
C GLU A 388 7.48 18.72 -28.77
N GLU A 389 7.44 17.52 -29.34
CA GLU A 389 7.59 17.31 -30.78
C GLU A 389 6.29 16.74 -31.35
N GLN A 390 5.83 17.30 -32.47
CA GLN A 390 4.84 16.64 -33.32
C GLN A 390 5.42 15.29 -33.76
N CYS A 391 5.16 14.27 -32.94
CA CYS A 391 5.58 12.91 -33.13
C CYS A 391 7.10 12.67 -33.19
N SER A 392 7.73 12.44 -32.04
CA SER A 392 9.04 11.80 -31.94
C SER A 392 9.00 10.34 -32.40
N VAL A 393 8.61 10.04 -33.65
CA VAL A 393 8.47 8.70 -34.26
C VAL A 393 7.43 7.77 -33.59
N PHE A 394 7.12 7.91 -32.30
CA PHE A 394 6.28 7.00 -31.50
C PHE A 394 4.78 7.39 -31.45
N LEU A 395 4.41 8.59 -31.90
CA LEU A 395 3.03 9.12 -31.87
C LEU A 395 2.42 9.31 -33.28
N GLN A 396 3.12 8.88 -34.34
CA GLN A 396 2.65 9.02 -35.72
C GLN A 396 1.52 8.03 -36.03
N LEU A 397 0.39 8.54 -36.48
CA LEU A 397 -0.65 7.76 -37.15
C LEU A 397 -0.07 7.23 -38.48
N GLY A 398 0.22 5.93 -38.54
CA GLY A 398 0.31 5.21 -39.82
C GLY A 398 1.70 4.82 -40.34
N ILE A 399 2.77 4.82 -39.53
CA ILE A 399 4.05 4.25 -39.98
C ILE A 399 4.37 2.98 -39.18
N ARG A 400 4.06 1.83 -39.79
CA ARG A 400 4.63 0.53 -39.40
C ARG A 400 6.15 0.63 -39.49
N ARG A 401 6.85 0.21 -38.42
CA ARG A 401 8.22 -0.28 -38.51
C ARG A 401 8.22 -1.79 -38.36
#